data_AF-A0AB74KMZ3-F1
#
_entry.id   AF-A0AB74KMZ3-F1
#
_cell.length_a   1.000
_cell.length_b   1.000
_cell.length_c   1.000
_cell.angle_alpha   90.00
_cell.angle_beta   90.00
_cell.angle_gamma   90.00
#
_symmetry.space_group_name_H-M   'P 1'
#
loop_
_entity.id
_entity.type
_entity.pdbx_description
1 polymer ?
#
loop_
_entity_poly.entity_id
_entity_poly.type
_entity_poly.pdbx_seq_one_letter_code
_entity_poly.pdbx_strand_id
1 'polypeptide(L)'
;MFFVECSASEKPPIEIEIVPRSHLYWIDIISNVDSITILSAKINRGNCGGISRIDRKLGFGNSYGFRILPSFCRYVKEISVKTDKGTWNFTFARK
;
A
#
# COMPACT_ATOMS: atom_id res chain seq x y z
N MET A 1 30.80 -13.39 16.43
CA MET A 1 30.12 -13.71 15.16
C MET A 1 28.81 -12.97 15.15
N PHE A 2 28.70 -11.90 14.37
CA PHE A 2 27.44 -11.20 14.16
C PHE A 2 26.81 -11.82 12.92
N PHE A 3 25.65 -12.43 13.08
CA PHE A 3 24.89 -12.95 11.96
C PHE A 3 24.36 -11.76 11.16
N VAL A 4 24.85 -11.62 9.93
CA VAL A 4 24.24 -10.80 8.90
C VAL A 4 22.95 -11.49 8.50
N GLU A 5 21.83 -11.12 9.10
CA GLU A 5 20.52 -11.36 8.48
C GLU A 5 20.39 -10.38 7.31
N CYS A 6 20.92 -10.81 6.16
CA CYS A 6 20.64 -10.20 4.89
C CYS A 6 19.18 -10.50 4.53
N SER A 7 18.24 -9.79 5.18
CA SER A 7 16.96 -9.55 4.55
C SER A 7 17.29 -8.64 3.37
N ALA A 8 17.50 -9.25 2.20
CA ALA A 8 17.56 -8.51 0.96
C ALA A 8 16.30 -7.64 0.92
N SER A 9 16.46 -6.36 1.26
CA SER A 9 15.42 -5.36 1.15
C SER A 9 15.28 -5.11 -0.35
N GLU A 10 14.76 -6.11 -1.07
CA GLU A 10 14.30 -5.93 -2.42
C GLU A 10 13.29 -4.79 -2.36
N LYS A 11 13.63 -3.70 -3.05
CA LYS A 11 12.76 -2.54 -3.16
C LYS A 11 11.37 -3.06 -3.54
N PRO A 12 10.31 -2.68 -2.80
CA PRO A 12 8.98 -3.18 -3.09
C PRO A 12 8.62 -2.91 -4.56
N PRO A 13 7.99 -3.86 -5.26
CA PRO A 13 7.60 -3.71 -6.67
C PRO A 13 6.45 -2.70 -6.86
N ILE A 14 6.03 -2.05 -5.78
CA ILE A 14 4.99 -1.04 -5.70
C ILE A 14 5.44 0.10 -4.81
N GLU A 15 4.99 1.29 -5.13
CA GLU A 15 5.12 2.49 -4.31
C GLU A 15 3.73 2.97 -3.87
N ILE A 16 3.67 3.62 -2.71
CA ILE A 16 2.43 4.16 -2.14
C ILE A 16 2.56 5.66 -2.02
N GLU A 17 1.66 6.38 -2.67
CA GLU A 17 1.51 7.81 -2.53
C GLU A 17 0.23 8.12 -1.75
N ILE A 18 0.32 9.02 -0.77
CA ILE A 18 -0.84 9.47 0.01
C ILE A 18 -1.01 10.96 -0.21
N VAL A 19 -2.11 11.33 -0.88
CA VAL A 19 -2.44 12.72 -1.17
C VAL A 19 -3.65 13.14 -0.32
N PRO A 20 -3.45 13.99 0.70
CA PRO A 20 -4.58 14.58 1.41
C PRO A 20 -5.30 15.58 0.50
N ARG A 21 -6.59 15.36 0.22
CA ARG A 21 -7.45 16.33 -0.50
C ARG A 21 -8.64 16.72 0.37
N SER A 22 -8.63 17.96 0.85
CA SER A 22 -9.60 18.53 1.81
C SER A 22 -9.78 17.67 3.07
N HIS A 23 -10.74 16.76 3.03
CA HIS A 23 -11.11 15.86 4.13
C HIS A 23 -11.05 14.42 3.65
N LEU A 24 -10.17 14.04 2.73
CA LEU A 24 -10.09 12.68 2.21
C LEU A 24 -8.64 12.29 2.04
N TYR A 25 -8.34 11.04 2.34
CA TYR A 25 -7.06 10.45 1.97
C TYR A 25 -7.25 9.75 0.62
N TRP A 26 -6.58 10.28 -0.39
CA TRP A 26 -6.36 9.56 -1.65
C TRP A 26 -5.09 8.76 -1.49
N ILE A 27 -5.18 7.46 -1.75
CA ILE A 27 -4.06 6.53 -1.67
C ILE A 27 -3.91 5.95 -3.06
N ASP A 28 -2.73 6.14 -3.64
CA ASP A 28 -2.37 5.62 -4.94
C ASP A 28 -1.33 4.51 -4.76
N ILE A 29 -1.63 3.33 -5.27
CA ILE A 29 -0.69 2.20 -5.38
C ILE A 29 -0.11 2.24 -6.78
N ILE A 30 1.16 2.59 -6.91
CA ILE A 30 1.87 2.72 -8.18
C ILE A 30 2.71 1.47 -8.41
N SER A 31 2.67 0.88 -9.60
CA SER A 31 3.49 -0.28 -9.94
C SER A 31 4.84 0.14 -10.52
N ASN A 32 5.93 -0.43 -9.98
CA ASN A 32 7.30 -0.25 -10.46
C ASN A 32 7.80 -1.43 -11.32
N VAL A 33 6.91 -2.35 -11.69
CA VAL A 33 7.24 -3.55 -12.45
C VAL A 33 6.28 -3.73 -13.62
N ASP A 34 6.69 -4.46 -14.65
CA ASP A 34 5.90 -4.62 -15.87
C ASP A 34 4.49 -5.19 -15.65
N SER A 35 4.34 -6.03 -14.62
CA SER A 35 3.06 -6.62 -14.25
C SER A 35 3.05 -7.00 -12.78
N ILE A 36 2.02 -6.53 -12.07
CA ILE A 36 1.69 -6.98 -10.71
C ILE A 36 0.17 -7.00 -10.53
N THR A 37 -0.34 -7.96 -9.77
CA THR A 37 -1.77 -8.06 -9.48
C THR A 37 -2.02 -7.65 -8.04
N ILE A 38 -2.69 -6.51 -7.82
CA ILE A 38 -3.07 -6.06 -6.49
C ILE A 38 -4.32 -6.84 -6.07
N LEU A 39 -4.15 -7.75 -5.12
CA LEU A 39 -5.24 -8.62 -4.63
C LEU A 39 -6.09 -7.88 -3.61
N SER A 40 -5.45 -7.26 -2.61
CA SER A 40 -6.15 -6.51 -1.56
C SER A 40 -5.25 -5.49 -0.87
N ALA A 41 -5.87 -4.50 -0.21
CA ALA A 41 -5.18 -3.50 0.59
C ALA A 41 -5.87 -3.36 1.96
N LYS A 42 -5.08 -3.46 3.02
CA LYS A 42 -5.55 -3.27 4.41
C LYS A 42 -4.88 -2.04 4.98
N ILE A 43 -5.68 -1.08 5.43
CA ILE A 43 -5.20 0.14 6.07
C ILE A 43 -5.35 0.01 7.58
N ASN A 44 -4.30 0.31 8.34
CA ASN A 44 -4.25 0.20 9.80
C ASN A 44 -4.78 -1.16 10.31
N ARG A 45 -4.17 -2.28 9.90
CA ARG A 45 -4.65 -3.66 10.16
C ARG A 45 -6.10 -3.95 9.74
N GLY A 46 -6.71 -3.10 8.91
CA GLY A 46 -8.12 -3.20 8.51
C GLY A 46 -9.08 -2.34 9.33
N ASN A 47 -8.59 -1.59 10.34
CA ASN A 47 -9.40 -0.71 11.17
C ASN A 47 -10.01 0.48 10.41
N CYS A 48 -9.46 0.79 9.23
CA CYS A 48 -9.82 1.95 8.43
C CYS A 48 -10.74 1.63 7.24
N GLY A 49 -11.47 0.51 7.29
CA GLY A 49 -12.31 0.06 6.19
C GLY A 49 -11.48 -0.58 5.07
N GLY A 50 -10.77 -1.67 5.42
CA GLY A 50 -9.85 -2.35 4.49
C GLY A 50 -10.52 -2.77 3.18
N ILE A 51 -9.98 -2.33 2.06
CA ILE A 51 -10.43 -2.75 0.72
C ILE A 51 -9.97 -4.19 0.52
N SER A 52 -10.88 -5.11 0.84
CA SER A 52 -10.57 -6.52 1.03
C SER A 52 -10.38 -7.28 -0.28
N ARG A 53 -10.86 -6.72 -1.40
CA ARG A 53 -10.77 -7.34 -2.72
C ARG A 53 -10.72 -6.27 -3.81
N ILE A 54 -9.55 -6.13 -4.44
CA ILE A 54 -9.30 -5.21 -5.56
C ILE A 54 -9.18 -6.02 -6.85
N ASP A 55 -8.37 -7.08 -6.81
CA ASP A 55 -8.09 -7.99 -7.92
C ASP A 55 -7.81 -7.27 -9.24
N ARG A 56 -6.87 -6.32 -9.21
CA ARG A 56 -6.55 -5.44 -10.33
C ARG A 56 -5.11 -5.63 -10.76
N LYS A 57 -4.92 -5.93 -12.04
CA LYS A 57 -3.61 -5.99 -12.68
C LYS A 57 -3.13 -4.58 -13.03
N LEU A 58 -1.91 -4.25 -12.61
CA LEU A 58 -1.21 -3.01 -12.92
C LEU A 58 0.06 -3.33 -13.71
N GLY A 59 0.32 -2.53 -14.74
CA GLY A 59 1.62 -2.53 -15.45
C GLY A 59 2.53 -1.40 -14.98
N PHE A 60 3.77 -1.39 -15.46
CA PHE A 60 4.79 -0.41 -15.08
C PHE A 60 4.28 1.03 -15.22
N GLY A 61 4.42 1.84 -14.17
CA GLY A 61 3.98 3.23 -14.12
C GLY A 61 2.47 3.44 -13.96
N ASN A 62 1.65 2.38 -14.05
CA ASN A 62 0.22 2.49 -13.78
C ASN A 62 -0.08 2.50 -12.29
N SER A 63 -1.14 3.21 -11.91
CA SER A 63 -1.58 3.29 -10.52
C SER A 63 -3.02 2.80 -10.32
N TYR A 64 -3.30 2.39 -9.09
CA TYR A 64 -4.65 2.20 -8.57
C TYR A 64 -4.88 3.11 -7.38
N GLY A 65 -5.70 4.13 -7.60
CA GLY A 65 -6.13 5.07 -6.57
C GLY A 65 -7.41 4.62 -5.89
N PHE A 66 -7.46 4.76 -4.57
CA PHE A 66 -8.70 4.65 -3.81
C PHE A 66 -8.79 5.72 -2.72
N ARG A 67 -10.02 6.00 -2.31
CA ARG A 67 -10.35 7.03 -1.32
C ARG A 67 -10.70 6.39 0.01
N ILE A 68 -10.18 6.95 1.09
CA ILE A 68 -10.65 6.68 2.45
C ILE A 68 -11.33 7.92 3.01
N LEU A 69 -12.53 7.73 3.56
CA LEU A 69 -13.25 8.77 4.29
C LEU A 69 -12.66 8.93 5.71
N PRO A 70 -12.52 10.15 6.23
CA PRO A 70 -12.07 10.40 7.61
C PRO A 70 -12.96 9.78 8.67
N SER A 71 -14.25 9.61 8.34
CA SER A 71 -15.22 8.92 9.19
C SER A 71 -14.81 7.47 9.47
N PHE A 72 -14.14 6.81 8.51
CA PHE A 72 -13.58 5.46 8.67
C PHE A 72 -12.14 5.49 9.18
N CYS A 73 -11.37 6.52 8.85
CA CYS A 73 -9.96 6.61 9.23
C CYS A 73 -9.49 8.06 9.41
N ARG A 74 -9.32 8.50 10.66
CA ARG A 74 -8.76 9.83 10.93
C ARG A 74 -7.30 9.97 10.51
N TYR A 75 -6.52 8.89 10.59
CA TYR A 75 -5.08 8.90 10.29
C TYR A 75 -4.66 7.57 9.68
N VAL A 76 -3.98 7.61 8.53
CA VAL A 76 -3.34 6.45 7.93
C VAL A 76 -1.94 6.29 8.55
N LYS A 77 -1.70 5.20 9.28
CA LYS A 77 -0.41 4.87 9.93
C LYS A 77 0.34 3.80 9.17
N GLU A 78 -0.39 2.83 8.65
CA GLU A 78 0.17 1.72 7.90
C GLU A 78 -0.79 1.29 6.79
N ILE A 79 -0.22 0.82 5.68
CA ILE A 79 -0.94 0.21 4.57
C ILE A 79 -0.24 -1.10 4.24
N SER A 80 -0.98 -2.21 4.33
CA SER A 80 -0.56 -3.53 3.91
C SER A 80 -1.17 -3.84 2.55
N VAL A 81 -0.34 -4.07 1.54
CA VAL A 81 -0.78 -4.41 0.19
C VAL A 81 -0.41 -5.84 -0.11
N LYS A 82 -1.43 -6.66 -0.40
CA LYS A 82 -1.26 -8.03 -0.84
C LYS A 82 -1.35 -8.08 -2.35
N THR A 83 -0.36 -8.71 -2.98
CA THR A 83 -0.30 -8.92 -4.42
C THR A 83 -0.05 -10.39 -4.75
N ASP A 84 -0.02 -10.73 -6.04
CA ASP A 84 0.41 -12.03 -6.55
C ASP A 84 1.89 -12.35 -6.26
N LYS A 85 2.75 -11.34 -6.06
CA LYS A 85 4.18 -11.50 -5.80
C LYS A 85 4.57 -11.51 -4.31
N GLY A 86 3.62 -11.25 -3.41
CA GLY A 86 3.90 -11.12 -1.98
C GLY A 86 3.03 -10.09 -1.28
N THR A 87 3.36 -9.79 -0.02
CA THR A 87 2.69 -8.77 0.77
C THR A 87 3.71 -7.76 1.29
N TRP A 88 3.45 -6.47 1.09
CA TRP A 88 4.31 -5.39 1.59
C TRP A 88 3.54 -4.51 2.56
N ASN A 89 4.21 -4.17 3.65
CA ASN A 89 3.67 -3.30 4.68
C ASN A 89 4.42 -1.96 4.63
N PHE A 90 3.69 -0.90 4.38
CA PHE A 90 4.19 0.46 4.36
C PHE A 90 3.78 1.14 5.65
N THR A 91 4.73 1.66 6.41
CA THR A 91 4.47 2.41 7.63
C THR A 91 4.81 3.87 7.40
N PHE A 92 3.86 4.74 7.70
CA PHE A 92 4.00 6.18 7.57
C PHE A 92 4.24 6.74 8.97
N ALA A 93 5.50 6.99 9.30
CA ALA A 93 5.85 7.67 10.55
C ALA A 93 5.30 9.11 10.49
N ARG A 94 4.63 9.56 11.56
CA ARG A 94 4.29 10.97 11.70
C ARG A 94 5.58 11.77 11.73
N LYS A 95 5.75 12.72 10.80
CA LYS A 95 6.55 13.93 11.05
C LYS A 95 5.67 14.96 11.72
#